data_AF-A0A9X2EVM4-F1
#
_entry.id   AF-A0A9X2EVM4-F1
#
_cell.length_a   1.000
_cell.length_b   1.000
_cell.length_c   1.000
_cell.angle_alpha   90.00
_cell.angle_beta   90.00
_cell.angle_gamma   90.00
#
_symmetry.space_group_name_H-M   'P 1'
#
loop_
_entity.id
_entity.type
_entity.pdbx_description
1 polymer ?
#
loop_
_entity_poly.entity_id
_entity_poly.type
_entity_poly.pdbx_seq_one_letter_code
_entity_poly.pdbx_strand_id
1 'polypeptide(L)'
;MPAIINSGAAYIAAKTGANEPVEITQFVLADIDGLDHTQSVNLAEVMPAANEIVHQAAVSQKGYLTPDKVVYSLSMDTGDGDFYFNWLGLVANDGSLVAVAYVARTLKAATANGVQGNNITRNFLLQFADAQASTGITVPAETWQIDLSAWLNAMDVRERESNRDIYGRASFFGDAWKVTLDGGDYKVQPGIGYIEGIRIVNPSEMIIAAPSALPKELCLDVSLQKDVNQVSAVFTVYYGTPGDYVDSAGVQHYVEKISYLLATGDPGDRRTVYDVDDTGLINFIQTRTNLYVSQQQYASETEHGIVKRATQTQVLERADNETYVSPKQLWAALDHLIPLNVGVSWHGTIDDIPDGWALCDGQDGRPNLINRVIICAGGEYSPGDTGGNDTPNTGSAGSHSHTASTGSAGSHSHSGKADSSGSHSHTATTASAGSHSHSASTGSAGSHSHTITVANHTLSTSRIPSHGHNINSVQLM
;
A
#
# COMPACT_ATOMS: atom_id res chain seq x y z
N MET A 1 41.49 15.58 -32.45
CA MET A 1 40.44 16.63 -32.39
C MET A 1 40.96 17.87 -33.10
N PRO A 2 40.11 18.66 -33.78
CA PRO A 2 40.50 19.92 -34.40
C PRO A 2 41.09 20.89 -33.36
N ALA A 3 42.08 21.69 -33.75
CA ALA A 3 42.67 22.69 -32.86
C ALA A 3 42.96 24.00 -33.60
N ILE A 4 42.75 25.13 -32.91
CA ILE A 4 43.29 26.43 -33.32
C ILE A 4 44.79 26.39 -33.07
N ILE A 5 45.59 26.57 -34.13
CA ILE A 5 47.05 26.56 -34.03
C ILE A 5 47.58 27.95 -33.65
N ASN A 6 48.87 28.05 -33.31
CA ASN A 6 49.47 29.28 -32.80
C ASN A 6 49.32 30.47 -33.77
N SER A 7 49.47 30.25 -35.08
CA SER A 7 49.24 31.30 -36.09
C SER A 7 47.78 31.75 -36.14
N GLY A 8 46.84 30.82 -35.95
CA GLY A 8 45.42 31.14 -35.89
C GLY A 8 45.02 31.91 -34.64
N ALA A 9 45.56 31.53 -33.48
CA ALA A 9 45.36 32.28 -32.25
C ALA A 9 45.91 33.71 -32.38
N ALA A 10 47.08 33.89 -33.00
CA ALA A 10 47.66 35.19 -33.28
C ALA A 10 46.81 36.02 -34.27
N TYR A 11 46.31 35.39 -35.35
CA TYR A 11 45.40 36.02 -36.31
C TYR A 11 44.11 36.50 -35.64
N ILE A 12 43.45 35.64 -34.87
CA ILE A 12 42.23 35.98 -34.12
C ILE A 12 42.51 37.15 -33.17
N ALA A 13 43.57 37.07 -32.37
CA ALA A 13 43.94 38.13 -31.43
C ALA A 13 44.24 39.47 -32.14
N ALA A 14 44.90 39.44 -33.29
CA ALA A 14 45.18 40.63 -34.09
C ALA A 14 43.90 41.28 -34.63
N LYS A 15 42.97 40.48 -35.17
CA LYS A 15 41.67 40.97 -35.68
C LYS A 15 40.81 41.54 -34.55
N THR A 16 40.68 40.82 -33.44
CA THR A 16 39.94 41.30 -32.26
C THR A 16 40.56 42.58 -31.69
N GLY A 17 41.89 42.67 -31.59
CA GLY A 17 42.58 43.87 -31.10
C GLY A 17 42.44 45.09 -32.02
N ALA A 18 42.30 44.86 -33.33
CA ALA A 18 42.05 45.90 -34.34
C ALA A 18 40.56 46.25 -34.51
N ASN A 19 39.66 45.56 -33.81
CA ASN A 19 38.21 45.63 -33.99
C ASN A 19 37.79 45.34 -35.45
N GLU A 20 38.47 44.39 -36.08
CA GLU A 20 38.21 43.87 -37.42
C GLU A 20 37.56 42.48 -37.35
N PRO A 21 36.74 42.09 -38.34
CA PRO A 21 36.14 40.77 -38.36
C PRO A 21 37.19 39.65 -38.57
N VAL A 22 36.98 38.53 -37.89
CA VAL A 22 37.70 37.27 -38.11
C VAL A 22 37.10 36.59 -39.35
N GLU A 23 37.73 36.80 -40.49
CA GLU A 23 37.27 36.25 -41.77
C GLU A 23 38.01 34.96 -42.12
N ILE A 24 37.30 33.83 -42.02
CA ILE A 24 37.76 32.51 -42.48
C ILE A 24 36.98 32.16 -43.74
N THR A 25 37.70 31.92 -44.84
CA THR A 25 37.10 31.88 -46.18
C THR A 25 37.34 30.57 -46.90
N GLN A 26 38.33 29.77 -46.50
CA GLN A 26 38.77 28.63 -47.29
C GLN A 26 39.09 27.40 -46.43
N PHE A 27 38.84 26.23 -47.00
CA PHE A 27 39.38 24.95 -46.58
C PHE A 27 40.56 24.54 -47.47
N VAL A 28 41.57 23.95 -46.85
CA VAL A 28 42.69 23.29 -47.53
C VAL A 28 42.73 21.84 -47.09
N LEU A 29 42.79 20.92 -48.05
CA LEU A 29 42.92 19.48 -47.82
C LEU A 29 44.27 19.02 -48.35
N ALA A 30 44.94 18.15 -47.58
CA ALA A 30 46.22 17.56 -47.96
C ALA A 30 46.25 16.05 -47.70
N ASP A 31 47.06 15.35 -48.48
CA ASP A 31 47.43 13.94 -48.28
C ASP A 31 48.89 13.88 -47.82
N ILE A 32 49.09 13.84 -46.50
CA ILE A 32 50.42 13.82 -45.89
C ILE A 32 50.82 12.38 -45.65
N ASP A 33 51.91 11.94 -46.26
CA ASP A 33 52.38 10.56 -46.09
C ASP A 33 52.77 10.28 -44.63
N GLY A 34 52.33 9.13 -44.11
CA GLY A 34 52.61 8.70 -42.75
C GLY A 34 51.96 9.51 -41.62
N LEU A 35 51.01 10.42 -41.89
CA LEU A 35 50.32 11.20 -40.85
C LEU A 35 49.51 10.30 -39.90
N ASP A 36 49.83 10.35 -38.62
CA ASP A 36 49.08 9.67 -37.56
C ASP A 36 47.89 10.53 -37.10
N HIS A 37 46.72 10.23 -37.67
CA HIS A 37 45.47 10.95 -37.37
C HIS A 37 44.94 10.78 -35.94
N THR A 38 45.52 9.87 -35.15
CA THR A 38 45.10 9.63 -33.77
C THR A 38 45.79 10.56 -32.77
N GLN A 39 46.87 11.23 -33.19
CA GLN A 39 47.59 12.16 -32.34
C GLN A 39 46.87 13.51 -32.20
N SER A 40 47.27 14.25 -31.17
CA SER A 40 46.84 15.64 -31.02
C SER A 40 47.45 16.49 -32.12
N VAL A 41 46.70 17.47 -32.61
CA VAL A 41 47.18 18.42 -33.61
C VAL A 41 48.36 19.20 -33.05
N ASN A 42 49.44 19.28 -33.82
CA ASN A 42 50.59 20.10 -33.47
C ASN A 42 50.22 21.59 -33.54
N LEU A 43 50.33 22.32 -32.43
CA LEU A 43 49.96 23.74 -32.39
C LEU A 43 50.91 24.65 -33.18
N ALA A 44 52.09 24.15 -33.55
CA ALA A 44 53.04 24.85 -34.43
C ALA A 44 52.93 24.38 -35.90
N GLU A 45 51.79 23.82 -36.30
CA GLU A 45 51.57 23.39 -37.68
C GLU A 45 51.75 24.55 -38.67
N VAL A 46 52.24 24.22 -39.86
CA VAL A 46 52.36 25.13 -40.99
C VAL A 46 51.51 24.63 -42.15
N MET A 47 51.28 25.48 -43.15
CA MET A 47 50.63 25.03 -44.38
C MET A 47 51.43 23.87 -45.00
N PRO A 48 50.77 22.75 -45.40
CA PRO A 48 51.44 21.63 -46.06
C PRO A 48 52.16 22.08 -47.35
N ALA A 49 53.11 21.27 -47.81
CA ALA A 49 53.84 21.58 -49.03
C ALA A 49 52.87 21.57 -50.24
N ALA A 50 53.16 22.37 -51.26
CA ALA A 50 52.24 22.56 -52.40
C ALA A 50 51.91 21.26 -53.15
N ASN A 51 52.78 20.26 -53.10
CA ASN A 51 52.58 18.93 -53.69
C ASN A 51 51.78 17.96 -52.80
N GLU A 52 51.58 18.29 -51.53
CA GLU A 52 50.74 17.52 -50.59
C GLU A 52 49.31 18.04 -50.56
N ILE A 53 49.09 19.30 -50.93
CA ILE A 53 47.76 19.91 -51.03
C ILE A 53 47.03 19.33 -52.23
N VAL A 54 45.94 18.62 -51.95
CA VAL A 54 45.14 17.92 -52.97
C VAL A 54 43.89 18.70 -53.38
N HIS A 55 43.36 19.55 -52.49
CA HIS A 55 42.14 20.29 -52.76
C HIS A 55 42.07 21.58 -51.94
N GLN A 56 41.52 22.62 -52.56
CA GLN A 56 41.31 23.92 -51.95
C GLN A 56 39.95 24.45 -52.40
N ALA A 57 39.10 24.82 -51.45
CA ALA A 57 37.76 25.25 -51.74
C ALA A 57 37.28 26.29 -50.73
N ALA A 58 36.42 27.20 -51.19
CA ALA A 58 35.78 28.16 -50.30
C ALA A 58 34.91 27.43 -49.26
N VAL A 59 34.77 28.05 -48.09
CA VAL A 59 33.78 27.62 -47.09
C VAL A 59 32.41 27.58 -47.77
N SER A 60 31.81 26.39 -47.84
CA SER A 60 30.49 26.20 -48.42
C SER A 60 29.42 26.84 -47.54
N GLN A 61 29.53 26.68 -46.22
CA GLN A 61 28.58 27.21 -45.26
C GLN A 61 29.21 27.51 -43.90
N LYS A 62 28.56 28.40 -43.12
CA LYS A 62 28.99 28.80 -41.78
C LYS A 62 27.80 29.02 -40.87
N GLY A 63 27.93 28.64 -39.60
CA GLY A 63 26.87 28.79 -38.60
C GLY A 63 27.42 28.96 -37.18
N TYR A 64 26.63 29.53 -36.26
CA TYR A 64 27.00 29.60 -34.84
C TYR A 64 26.21 28.58 -34.00
N LEU A 65 26.84 28.06 -32.93
CA LEU A 65 26.23 27.15 -31.98
C LEU A 65 25.98 27.83 -30.63
N THR A 66 26.96 28.61 -30.17
CA THR A 66 26.90 29.45 -28.96
C THR A 66 27.68 30.73 -29.24
N PRO A 67 27.62 31.77 -28.38
CA PRO A 67 28.43 32.99 -28.57
C PRO A 67 29.93 32.71 -28.79
N ASP A 68 30.49 31.66 -28.17
CA ASP A 68 31.90 31.28 -28.29
C ASP A 68 32.18 30.13 -29.27
N LYS A 69 31.18 29.66 -30.03
CA LYS A 69 31.36 28.49 -30.92
C LYS A 69 30.72 28.72 -32.28
N VAL A 70 31.53 28.57 -33.32
CA VAL A 70 31.12 28.65 -34.72
C VAL A 70 31.58 27.41 -35.49
N VAL A 71 30.86 27.06 -36.54
CA VAL A 71 31.17 25.95 -37.43
C VAL A 71 31.35 26.45 -38.85
N TYR A 72 32.36 25.92 -39.52
CA TYR A 72 32.60 26.09 -40.95
C TYR A 72 32.43 24.75 -41.62
N SER A 73 31.79 24.73 -42.78
CA SER A 73 31.57 23.50 -43.55
C SER A 73 32.13 23.62 -44.95
N LEU A 74 32.65 22.50 -45.42
CA LEU A 74 32.99 22.25 -46.81
C LEU A 74 32.12 21.09 -47.31
N SER A 75 31.40 21.32 -48.40
CA SER A 75 30.70 20.29 -49.15
C SER A 75 31.42 20.08 -50.48
N MET A 76 31.87 18.86 -50.72
CA MET A 76 32.52 18.44 -51.97
C MET A 76 31.61 17.44 -52.67
N ASP A 77 31.04 17.84 -53.81
CA ASP A 77 30.06 17.06 -54.55
C ASP A 77 30.71 15.97 -55.41
N THR A 78 29.90 15.27 -56.21
CA THR A 78 30.39 14.18 -57.05
C THR A 78 31.17 14.66 -58.29
N GLY A 79 31.27 15.96 -58.54
CA GLY A 79 32.11 16.57 -59.57
C GLY A 79 33.53 16.89 -59.09
N ASP A 80 33.76 16.96 -57.78
CA ASP A 80 35.09 17.17 -57.21
C ASP A 80 35.98 15.93 -57.39
N GLY A 81 37.19 16.17 -57.94
CA GLY A 81 38.12 15.16 -58.45
C GLY A 81 38.53 14.05 -57.48
N ASP A 82 39.25 13.06 -58.01
CA ASP A 82 39.73 11.91 -57.25
C ASP A 82 40.99 12.27 -56.44
N PHE A 83 40.92 12.18 -55.12
CA PHE A 83 42.07 12.37 -54.25
C PHE A 83 41.89 11.71 -52.89
N TYR A 84 43.01 11.34 -52.26
CA TYR A 84 43.04 11.01 -50.84
C TYR A 84 43.32 12.27 -50.03
N PHE A 85 42.85 12.31 -48.80
CA PHE A 85 43.25 13.34 -47.84
C PHE A 85 43.21 12.79 -46.43
N ASN A 86 44.09 13.26 -45.56
CA ASN A 86 44.14 12.94 -44.13
C ASN A 86 44.37 14.18 -43.25
N TRP A 87 44.46 15.35 -43.87
CA TRP A 87 44.69 16.63 -43.20
C TRP A 87 43.69 17.68 -43.70
N LEU A 88 43.14 18.48 -42.78
CA LEU A 88 42.27 19.62 -43.08
C LEU A 88 42.77 20.88 -42.38
N GLY A 89 42.78 21.99 -43.11
CA GLY A 89 43.12 23.31 -42.61
C GLY A 89 42.01 24.33 -42.90
N LEU A 90 41.73 25.19 -41.93
CA LEU A 90 40.93 26.41 -42.12
C LEU A 90 41.86 27.59 -42.36
N VAL A 91 41.59 28.35 -43.42
CA VAL A 91 42.43 29.46 -43.86
C VAL A 91 41.63 30.75 -43.89
N ALA A 92 42.25 31.80 -43.36
CA ALA A 92 41.72 33.16 -43.35
C ALA A 92 41.73 33.81 -44.74
N ASN A 93 40.99 34.91 -44.89
CA ASN A 93 40.96 35.70 -46.13
C ASN A 93 42.35 36.24 -46.56
N ASP A 94 43.27 36.41 -45.61
CA ASP A 94 44.65 36.87 -45.84
C ASP A 94 45.65 35.73 -46.09
N GLY A 95 45.16 34.48 -46.14
CA GLY A 95 45.99 33.29 -46.32
C GLY A 95 46.56 32.68 -45.04
N SER A 96 46.27 33.25 -43.86
CA SER A 96 46.73 32.70 -42.58
C SER A 96 46.07 31.35 -42.28
N LEU A 97 46.87 30.35 -41.91
CA LEU A 97 46.36 29.07 -41.41
C LEU A 97 45.86 29.25 -39.97
N VAL A 98 44.57 29.01 -39.75
CA VAL A 98 43.88 29.29 -38.48
C VAL A 98 43.75 28.05 -37.61
N ALA A 99 43.29 26.95 -38.18
CA ALA A 99 43.03 25.74 -37.43
C ALA A 99 43.28 24.50 -38.29
N VAL A 100 43.63 23.40 -37.63
CA VAL A 100 44.00 22.15 -38.29
C VAL A 100 43.27 20.97 -37.64
N ALA A 101 42.93 19.97 -38.45
CA ALA A 101 42.42 18.69 -38.00
C ALA A 101 43.06 17.55 -38.79
N TYR A 102 43.51 16.51 -38.09
CA TYR A 102 43.90 15.24 -38.70
C TYR A 102 42.69 14.30 -38.74
N VAL A 103 42.52 13.60 -39.86
CA VAL A 103 41.44 12.62 -40.08
C VAL A 103 41.99 11.34 -40.68
N ALA A 104 41.27 10.24 -40.51
CA ALA A 104 41.61 9.01 -41.20
C ALA A 104 41.69 9.26 -42.72
N ARG A 105 42.71 8.69 -43.37
CA ARG A 105 42.96 8.87 -44.79
C ARG A 105 41.73 8.43 -45.59
N THR A 106 41.05 9.40 -46.20
CA THR A 106 39.75 9.24 -46.86
C THR A 106 39.89 9.43 -48.36
N LEU A 107 39.25 8.59 -49.17
CA LEU A 107 39.12 8.78 -50.60
C LEU A 107 37.92 9.67 -50.94
N LYS A 108 38.18 10.79 -51.61
CA LYS A 108 37.17 11.51 -52.40
C LYS A 108 37.20 10.95 -53.82
N ALA A 109 36.06 10.50 -54.31
CA ALA A 109 35.90 9.96 -55.66
C ALA A 109 34.87 10.81 -56.43
N ALA A 110 35.25 11.25 -57.62
CA ALA A 110 34.40 11.90 -58.59
C ALA A 110 33.55 10.87 -59.36
N THR A 111 32.41 11.31 -59.89
CA THR A 111 31.65 10.52 -60.86
C THR A 111 32.35 10.59 -62.21
N ALA A 112 32.90 9.47 -62.65
CA ALA A 112 33.56 9.35 -63.95
C ALA A 112 33.25 8.00 -64.60
N ASN A 113 33.19 7.97 -65.93
CA ASN A 113 33.04 6.74 -66.72
C ASN A 113 31.85 5.85 -66.32
N GLY A 114 30.74 6.45 -65.86
CA GLY A 114 29.53 5.71 -65.44
C GLY A 114 29.62 5.09 -64.03
N VAL A 115 30.70 5.32 -63.29
CA VAL A 115 30.84 4.94 -61.88
C VAL A 115 30.44 6.14 -61.01
N GLN A 116 29.50 5.92 -60.10
CA GLN A 116 29.05 6.95 -59.17
C GLN A 116 30.14 7.26 -58.13
N GLY A 117 30.51 8.53 -58.02
CA GLY A 117 31.43 9.03 -56.99
C GLY A 117 30.73 9.27 -55.64
N ASN A 118 31.44 9.87 -54.69
CA ASN A 118 30.91 10.22 -53.37
C ASN A 118 30.75 11.75 -53.19
N ASN A 119 29.76 12.13 -52.39
CA ASN A 119 29.63 13.48 -51.86
C ASN A 119 30.19 13.46 -50.43
N ILE A 120 31.09 14.38 -50.10
CA ILE A 120 31.72 14.45 -48.79
C ILE A 120 31.49 15.83 -48.21
N THR A 121 30.87 15.88 -47.02
CA THR A 121 30.82 17.09 -46.21
C THR A 121 31.80 16.99 -45.03
N ARG A 122 32.48 18.09 -44.74
CA ARG A 122 33.40 18.24 -43.61
C ARG A 122 33.00 19.45 -42.81
N ASN A 123 32.76 19.24 -41.51
CA ASN A 123 32.40 20.28 -40.57
C ASN A 123 33.59 20.52 -39.63
N PHE A 124 33.89 21.78 -39.39
CA PHE A 124 35.02 22.21 -38.57
C PHE A 124 34.53 23.19 -37.52
N LEU A 125 34.45 22.73 -36.27
CA LEU A 125 34.03 23.56 -35.14
C LEU A 125 35.23 24.34 -34.61
N LEU A 126 35.06 25.66 -34.47
CA LEU A 126 36.00 26.56 -33.81
C LEU A 126 35.38 27.09 -32.52
N GLN A 127 36.20 27.12 -31.46
CA GLN A 127 35.83 27.66 -30.18
C GLN A 127 36.85 28.71 -29.73
N PHE A 128 36.39 29.94 -29.54
CA PHE A 128 37.16 31.05 -28.97
C PHE A 128 36.20 32.11 -28.42
N ALA A 129 36.70 32.98 -27.54
CA ALA A 129 35.87 34.01 -26.91
C ALA A 129 35.22 34.93 -27.95
N ASP A 130 33.92 35.18 -27.80
CA ASP A 130 33.12 36.03 -28.67
C ASP A 130 33.20 35.63 -30.15
N ALA A 131 33.34 34.33 -30.44
CA ALA A 131 33.49 33.83 -31.81
C ALA A 131 32.36 34.26 -32.74
N GLN A 132 31.12 34.25 -32.27
CA GLN A 132 29.96 34.69 -33.04
C GLN A 132 30.07 36.17 -33.44
N ALA A 133 30.37 37.04 -32.47
CA ALA A 133 30.48 38.47 -32.69
C ALA A 133 31.69 38.81 -33.57
N SER A 134 32.83 38.19 -33.31
CA SER A 134 34.09 38.42 -34.01
C SER A 134 34.04 37.95 -35.48
N THR A 135 33.31 36.88 -35.78
CA THR A 135 33.17 36.36 -37.17
C THR A 135 31.96 36.94 -37.91
N GLY A 136 31.06 37.65 -37.21
CA GLY A 136 29.82 38.18 -37.77
C GLY A 136 28.83 37.10 -38.23
N ILE A 137 28.95 35.85 -37.76
CA ILE A 137 28.05 34.76 -38.15
C ILE A 137 26.74 34.87 -37.36
N THR A 138 25.66 35.24 -38.05
CA THR A 138 24.32 35.46 -37.46
C THR A 138 23.33 34.33 -37.74
N VAL A 139 23.70 33.38 -38.59
CA VAL A 139 22.87 32.21 -38.92
C VAL A 139 23.20 31.11 -37.91
N PRO A 140 22.23 30.60 -37.14
CA PRO A 140 22.47 29.44 -36.29
C PRO A 140 22.83 28.24 -37.16
N ALA A 141 23.78 27.41 -36.72
CA ALA A 141 24.16 26.21 -37.46
C ALA A 141 22.93 25.30 -37.65
N GLU A 142 22.56 25.00 -38.89
CA GLU A 142 21.43 24.11 -39.19
C GLU A 142 21.78 22.64 -38.94
N THR A 143 20.78 21.85 -38.56
CA THR A 143 20.85 20.50 -37.97
C THR A 143 21.67 19.45 -38.75
N TRP A 144 21.99 19.70 -40.03
CA TRP A 144 22.75 18.77 -40.88
C TRP A 144 24.27 19.00 -40.87
N GLN A 145 24.77 20.11 -40.30
CA GLN A 145 26.21 20.32 -40.04
C GLN A 145 26.72 19.55 -38.80
N ILE A 146 25.83 18.87 -38.09
CA ILE A 146 26.15 18.14 -36.86
C ILE A 146 26.35 16.68 -37.23
N ASP A 147 27.49 16.08 -36.86
CA ASP A 147 27.60 14.63 -36.81
C ASP A 147 26.73 14.11 -35.67
N LEU A 148 25.45 13.89 -35.97
CA LEU A 148 24.46 13.39 -35.04
C LEU A 148 24.67 11.92 -34.68
N SER A 149 25.59 11.20 -35.35
CA SER A 149 25.77 9.77 -35.16
C SER A 149 26.14 9.44 -33.71
N ALA A 150 27.07 10.21 -33.12
CA ALA A 150 27.46 10.02 -31.73
C ALA A 150 26.33 10.33 -30.75
N TRP A 151 25.53 11.35 -31.05
CA TRP A 151 24.40 11.74 -30.20
C TRP A 151 23.24 10.75 -30.28
N LEU A 152 22.84 10.32 -31.48
CA LEU A 152 21.82 9.30 -31.68
C LEU A 152 22.23 7.98 -31.05
N ASN A 153 23.50 7.57 -31.19
CA ASN A 153 24.02 6.39 -30.49
C ASN A 153 23.95 6.54 -28.96
N ALA A 154 24.27 7.72 -28.43
CA ALA A 154 24.15 8.00 -27.00
C ALA A 154 22.68 7.99 -26.53
N MET A 155 21.74 8.40 -27.39
CA MET A 155 20.31 8.31 -27.13
C MET A 155 19.82 6.85 -27.10
N ASP A 156 20.22 6.04 -28.08
CA ASP A 156 19.89 4.60 -28.12
C ASP A 156 20.45 3.88 -26.89
N VAL A 157 21.72 4.16 -26.53
CA VAL A 157 22.33 3.60 -25.30
C VAL A 157 21.56 4.05 -24.06
N ARG A 158 21.20 5.33 -23.96
CA ARG A 158 20.44 5.84 -22.81
C ARG A 158 19.04 5.22 -22.72
N GLU A 159 18.34 5.04 -23.83
CA GLU A 159 17.04 4.36 -23.85
C GLU A 159 17.19 2.91 -23.39
N ARG A 160 18.19 2.21 -23.92
CA ARG A 160 18.52 0.85 -23.52
C ARG A 160 18.81 0.74 -22.03
N GLU A 161 19.69 1.58 -21.48
CA GLU A 161 20.00 1.57 -20.04
C GLU A 161 18.76 1.90 -19.19
N SER A 162 17.94 2.88 -19.61
CA SER A 162 16.68 3.19 -18.93
C SER A 162 15.71 2.01 -18.91
N ASN A 163 15.62 1.27 -20.01
CA ASN A 163 14.81 0.05 -20.06
C ASN A 163 15.44 -1.07 -19.23
N ARG A 164 16.77 -1.19 -19.22
CA ARG A 164 17.51 -2.15 -18.39
C ARG A 164 17.29 -1.89 -16.90
N ASP A 165 17.29 -0.65 -16.45
CA ASP A 165 17.02 -0.32 -15.04
C ASP A 165 15.61 -0.75 -14.59
N ILE A 166 14.63 -0.69 -15.50
CA ILE A 166 13.23 -1.04 -15.23
C ILE A 166 12.99 -2.55 -15.32
N TYR A 167 13.47 -3.19 -16.38
CA TYR A 167 13.15 -4.59 -16.72
C TYR A 167 14.27 -5.57 -16.32
N GLY A 168 15.40 -5.09 -15.81
CA GLY A 168 16.55 -5.95 -15.52
C GLY A 168 17.15 -6.58 -16.78
N ARG A 169 17.88 -7.69 -16.59
CA ARG A 169 18.62 -8.32 -17.70
C ARG A 169 17.76 -8.90 -18.79
N ALA A 170 16.78 -9.69 -18.39
CA ALA A 170 15.84 -10.23 -19.33
C ALA A 170 14.49 -10.32 -18.67
N SER A 171 13.46 -9.95 -19.42
CA SER A 171 12.07 -9.92 -18.99
C SER A 171 11.16 -10.28 -20.15
N PHE A 172 10.20 -11.17 -19.89
CA PHE A 172 9.25 -11.64 -20.88
C PHE A 172 7.82 -11.49 -20.36
N PHE A 173 6.89 -11.09 -21.23
CA PHE A 173 5.52 -10.80 -20.80
C PHE A 173 4.60 -12.00 -20.98
N GLY A 174 4.03 -12.50 -19.88
CA GLY A 174 3.18 -13.70 -19.87
C GLY A 174 3.84 -14.89 -20.61
N ASP A 175 3.13 -15.47 -21.57
CA ASP A 175 3.63 -16.59 -22.38
C ASP A 175 4.57 -16.17 -23.54
N ALA A 176 4.91 -14.88 -23.69
CA ALA A 176 5.78 -14.41 -24.77
C ALA A 176 7.16 -15.08 -24.74
N TRP A 177 7.61 -15.62 -25.87
CA TRP A 177 8.89 -16.34 -26.00
C TRP A 177 8.97 -17.67 -25.24
N LYS A 178 7.86 -18.15 -24.67
CA LYS A 178 7.81 -19.46 -24.03
C LYS A 178 8.07 -20.56 -25.05
N VAL A 179 8.84 -21.56 -24.64
CA VAL A 179 9.08 -22.75 -25.45
C VAL A 179 8.06 -23.82 -25.07
N THR A 180 7.31 -24.28 -26.04
CA THR A 180 6.36 -25.40 -25.91
C THR A 180 6.79 -26.55 -26.82
N LEU A 181 6.36 -27.76 -26.47
CA LEU A 181 6.53 -28.96 -27.29
C LEU A 181 5.13 -29.40 -27.73
N ASP A 182 4.88 -29.40 -29.03
CA ASP A 182 3.59 -29.78 -29.62
C ASP A 182 3.82 -30.54 -30.93
N GLY A 183 3.20 -31.70 -31.07
CA GLY A 183 3.35 -32.54 -32.27
C GLY A 183 4.78 -33.04 -32.55
N GLY A 184 5.71 -32.93 -31.59
CA GLY A 184 7.13 -33.28 -31.76
C GLY A 184 8.04 -32.11 -32.14
N ASP A 185 7.47 -30.94 -32.41
CA ASP A 185 8.20 -29.71 -32.73
C ASP A 185 8.28 -28.78 -31.51
N TYR A 186 9.44 -28.12 -31.35
CA TYR A 186 9.57 -27.05 -30.38
C TYR A 186 9.04 -25.75 -30.97
N LYS A 187 8.22 -25.03 -30.22
CA LYS A 187 7.58 -23.79 -30.65
C LYS A 187 7.92 -22.67 -29.68
N VAL A 188 8.30 -21.51 -30.20
CA VAL A 188 8.50 -20.27 -29.42
C VAL A 188 7.28 -19.38 -29.61
N GLN A 189 6.57 -19.11 -28.52
CA GLN A 189 5.33 -18.36 -28.54
C GLN A 189 5.56 -16.87 -28.92
N PRO A 190 4.60 -16.23 -29.62
CA PRO A 190 4.67 -14.81 -29.96
C PRO A 190 4.59 -13.93 -28.73
N GLY A 191 5.08 -12.70 -28.86
CA GLY A 191 4.91 -11.65 -27.85
C GLY A 191 6.15 -10.78 -27.63
N ILE A 192 6.14 -10.04 -26.52
CA ILE A 192 7.12 -9.00 -26.22
C ILE A 192 8.11 -9.51 -25.16
N GLY A 193 9.38 -9.17 -25.36
CA GLY A 193 10.44 -9.35 -24.38
C GLY A 193 11.38 -8.15 -24.36
N TYR A 194 12.19 -8.08 -23.31
CA TYR A 194 13.32 -7.17 -23.19
C TYR A 194 14.55 -7.97 -22.82
N ILE A 195 15.67 -7.76 -23.52
CA ILE A 195 16.99 -8.30 -23.15
C ILE A 195 17.98 -7.15 -23.15
N GLU A 196 18.68 -6.96 -22.03
CA GLU A 196 19.64 -5.87 -21.81
C GLU A 196 19.04 -4.50 -22.17
N GLY A 197 17.73 -4.32 -21.94
CA GLY A 197 16.98 -3.10 -22.26
C GLY A 197 16.52 -2.95 -23.72
N ILE A 198 16.90 -3.85 -24.62
CA ILE A 198 16.43 -3.88 -26.01
C ILE A 198 15.05 -4.54 -26.06
N ARG A 199 14.05 -3.80 -26.53
CA ARG A 199 12.70 -4.33 -26.74
C ARG A 199 12.65 -5.19 -27.99
N ILE A 200 12.20 -6.44 -27.85
CA ILE A 200 12.00 -7.39 -28.94
C ILE A 200 10.54 -7.79 -29.04
N VAL A 201 10.06 -7.97 -30.27
CA VAL A 201 8.70 -8.40 -30.57
C VAL A 201 8.78 -9.60 -31.48
N ASN A 202 8.32 -10.75 -31.00
CA ASN A 202 8.05 -11.91 -31.84
C ASN A 202 6.60 -11.82 -32.34
N PRO A 203 6.35 -11.51 -33.62
CA PRO A 203 4.99 -11.25 -34.12
C PRO A 203 4.14 -12.52 -34.29
N SER A 204 4.76 -13.69 -34.39
CA SER A 204 4.07 -14.97 -34.64
C SER A 204 4.81 -16.14 -33.98
N GLU A 205 4.13 -17.27 -33.80
CA GLU A 205 4.77 -18.49 -33.31
C GLU A 205 5.94 -18.90 -34.24
N MET A 206 7.09 -19.25 -33.66
CA MET A 206 8.25 -19.74 -34.40
C MET A 206 8.44 -21.24 -34.15
N ILE A 207 8.63 -22.02 -35.21
CA ILE A 207 8.97 -23.44 -35.09
C ILE A 207 10.49 -23.58 -35.07
N ILE A 208 11.01 -24.28 -34.06
CA ILE A 208 12.43 -24.60 -33.90
C ILE A 208 12.61 -26.10 -34.10
N ALA A 209 13.44 -26.48 -35.07
CA ALA A 209 13.74 -27.88 -35.34
C ALA A 209 14.32 -28.57 -34.09
N ALA A 210 13.96 -29.84 -33.88
CA ALA A 210 14.49 -30.63 -32.78
C ALA A 210 16.03 -30.76 -32.89
N PRO A 211 16.78 -30.63 -31.77
CA PRO A 211 18.22 -30.77 -31.81
C PRO A 211 18.61 -32.24 -32.03
N SER A 212 19.78 -32.48 -32.62
CA SER A 212 20.30 -33.83 -32.87
C SER A 212 20.68 -34.62 -31.60
N ALA A 213 20.78 -33.94 -30.46
CA ALA A 213 21.09 -34.53 -29.17
C ALA A 213 20.50 -33.67 -28.04
N LEU A 214 20.22 -34.31 -26.90
CA LEU A 214 19.73 -33.71 -25.66
C LEU A 214 20.67 -34.06 -24.50
N PRO A 215 20.72 -33.25 -23.42
CA PRO A 215 20.01 -31.98 -23.21
C PRO A 215 20.62 -30.80 -23.98
N LYS A 216 19.83 -29.75 -24.19
CA LYS A 216 20.26 -28.51 -24.86
C LYS A 216 19.67 -27.27 -24.22
N GLU A 217 20.39 -26.16 -24.37
CA GLU A 217 19.91 -24.83 -24.02
C GLU A 217 19.42 -24.13 -25.28
N LEU A 218 18.23 -23.52 -25.21
CA LEU A 218 17.71 -22.66 -26.25
C LEU A 218 17.92 -21.21 -25.84
N CYS A 219 18.68 -20.48 -26.64
CA CYS A 219 19.07 -19.10 -26.39
C CYS A 219 18.41 -18.16 -27.39
N LEU A 220 18.17 -16.93 -26.92
CA LEU A 220 17.69 -15.80 -27.68
C LEU A 220 18.79 -14.75 -27.72
N ASP A 221 19.30 -14.51 -28.91
CA ASP A 221 20.32 -13.50 -29.21
C ASP A 221 19.64 -12.27 -29.78
N VAL A 222 19.96 -11.10 -29.23
CA VAL A 222 19.37 -9.81 -29.58
C VAL A 222 20.46 -8.77 -29.80
N SER A 223 20.30 -7.97 -30.85
CA SER A 223 21.15 -6.82 -31.13
C SER A 223 20.33 -5.65 -31.68
N LEU A 224 20.83 -4.43 -31.50
CA LEU A 224 20.35 -3.25 -32.24
C LEU A 224 21.19 -3.11 -33.50
N GLN A 225 20.59 -3.33 -34.66
CA GLN A 225 21.24 -3.23 -35.95
C GLN A 225 20.82 -1.95 -36.66
N LYS A 226 21.79 -1.27 -37.25
CA LYS A 226 21.58 -0.02 -37.99
C LYS A 226 21.49 -0.33 -39.47
N ASP A 227 20.44 0.15 -40.10
CA ASP A 227 20.29 0.25 -41.54
C ASP A 227 20.28 1.74 -41.95
N VAL A 228 20.40 2.03 -43.24
CA VAL A 228 20.48 3.38 -43.82
C VAL A 228 19.32 4.28 -43.36
N ASN A 229 18.17 3.69 -43.05
CA ASN A 229 16.94 4.43 -42.72
C ASN A 229 16.48 4.27 -41.26
N GLN A 230 16.98 3.30 -40.50
CA GLN A 230 16.46 2.99 -39.17
C GLN A 230 17.43 2.16 -38.31
N VAL A 231 17.27 2.25 -37.00
CA VAL A 231 17.83 1.28 -36.03
C VAL A 231 16.71 0.31 -35.66
N SER A 232 16.98 -0.99 -35.71
CA SER A 232 15.99 -2.03 -35.44
C SER A 232 16.54 -3.10 -34.50
N ALA A 233 15.70 -3.59 -33.59
CA ALA A 233 16.02 -4.76 -32.79
C ALA A 233 15.92 -6.02 -33.67
N VAL A 234 17.04 -6.73 -33.80
CA VAL A 234 17.13 -7.99 -34.53
C VAL A 234 17.35 -9.10 -33.51
N PHE A 235 16.70 -10.23 -33.73
CA PHE A 235 16.84 -11.38 -32.85
C PHE A 235 17.04 -12.69 -33.61
N THR A 236 17.66 -13.66 -32.96
CA THR A 236 17.81 -15.04 -33.46
C THR A 236 17.66 -16.02 -32.30
N VAL A 237 16.98 -17.13 -32.56
CA VAL A 237 16.82 -18.23 -31.60
C VAL A 237 17.69 -19.40 -32.05
N TYR A 238 18.54 -19.92 -31.17
CA TYR A 238 19.42 -21.06 -31.49
C TYR A 238 19.75 -21.92 -30.27
N TYR A 239 20.27 -23.13 -30.53
CA TYR A 239 20.79 -24.00 -29.49
C TYR A 239 22.25 -23.68 -29.18
N GLY A 240 22.54 -23.27 -27.94
CA GLY A 240 23.89 -22.92 -27.56
C GLY A 240 23.99 -22.42 -26.13
N THR A 241 25.20 -22.03 -25.74
CA THR A 241 25.47 -21.48 -24.40
C THR A 241 25.23 -19.97 -24.42
N PRO A 242 24.54 -19.42 -23.42
CA PRO A 242 24.35 -17.98 -23.35
C PRO A 242 25.67 -17.26 -23.08
N GLY A 243 25.89 -16.14 -23.77
CA GLY A 243 27.04 -15.27 -23.57
C GLY A 243 26.98 -14.07 -24.51
N ASP A 244 27.18 -12.88 -23.96
CA ASP A 244 27.19 -11.64 -24.75
C ASP A 244 28.50 -11.54 -25.54
N TYR A 245 28.42 -11.02 -26.77
CA TYR A 245 29.58 -10.94 -27.65
C TYR A 245 29.46 -9.75 -28.61
N VAL A 246 30.57 -9.41 -29.25
CA VAL A 246 30.63 -8.45 -30.35
C VAL A 246 30.92 -9.23 -31.63
N ASP A 247 30.11 -9.02 -32.66
CA ASP A 247 30.30 -9.70 -33.94
C ASP A 247 31.45 -9.09 -34.75
N SER A 248 31.75 -9.66 -35.93
CA SER A 248 32.82 -9.16 -36.80
C SER A 248 32.55 -7.77 -37.39
N ALA A 249 31.31 -7.29 -37.35
CA ALA A 249 30.90 -5.95 -37.79
C ALA A 249 30.95 -4.92 -36.65
N GLY A 250 31.30 -5.32 -35.42
CA GLY A 250 31.36 -4.46 -34.25
C GLY A 250 30.00 -4.24 -33.58
N VAL A 251 28.98 -5.03 -33.92
CA VAL A 251 27.65 -4.96 -33.29
C VAL A 251 27.67 -5.75 -31.99
N GLN A 252 27.16 -5.13 -30.91
CA GLN A 252 26.99 -5.80 -29.62
C GLN A 252 25.74 -6.67 -29.63
N HIS A 253 25.92 -7.95 -29.30
CA HIS A 253 24.89 -8.94 -29.12
C HIS A 253 24.71 -9.28 -27.63
N TYR A 254 23.46 -9.44 -27.22
CA TYR A 254 23.08 -9.85 -25.88
C TYR A 254 22.29 -11.15 -25.95
N VAL A 255 22.75 -12.16 -25.22
CA VAL A 255 22.20 -13.51 -25.31
C VAL A 255 21.59 -13.91 -23.97
N GLU A 256 20.34 -14.39 -24.02
CA GLU A 256 19.63 -14.89 -22.85
C GLU A 256 19.12 -16.31 -23.08
N LYS A 257 19.14 -17.13 -22.04
CA LYS A 257 18.57 -18.48 -22.09
C LYS A 257 17.06 -18.43 -21.84
N ILE A 258 16.28 -18.84 -22.83
CA ILE A 258 14.81 -18.86 -22.73
C ILE A 258 14.26 -20.23 -22.32
N SER A 259 14.99 -21.32 -22.61
CA SER A 259 14.58 -22.66 -22.17
C SER A 259 15.77 -23.61 -22.00
N TYR A 260 15.57 -24.62 -21.15
CA TYR A 260 16.44 -25.78 -21.02
C TYR A 260 15.66 -27.03 -21.41
N LEU A 261 16.08 -27.70 -22.49
CA LEU A 261 15.49 -28.95 -22.93
C LEU A 261 16.08 -30.11 -22.13
N LEU A 262 15.23 -30.81 -21.39
CA LEU A 262 15.63 -31.97 -20.58
C LEU A 262 16.09 -33.13 -21.47
N ALA A 263 16.78 -34.11 -20.89
CA ALA A 263 17.14 -35.34 -21.59
C ALA A 263 15.93 -36.12 -22.13
N THR A 264 14.74 -35.90 -21.54
CA THR A 264 13.45 -36.45 -22.00
C THR A 264 12.85 -35.70 -23.18
N GLY A 265 13.37 -34.52 -23.53
CA GLY A 265 12.83 -33.63 -24.56
C GLY A 265 11.84 -32.59 -24.03
N ASP A 266 11.46 -32.66 -22.76
CA ASP A 266 10.52 -31.68 -22.21
C ASP A 266 11.21 -30.29 -22.04
N PRO A 267 10.58 -29.20 -22.50
CA PRO A 267 11.12 -27.85 -22.34
C PRO A 267 10.89 -27.33 -20.92
N GLY A 268 11.98 -27.04 -20.21
CA GLY A 268 11.96 -26.29 -18.95
C GLY A 268 12.01 -24.79 -19.22
N ASP A 269 11.07 -24.03 -18.66
CA ASP A 269 11.05 -22.57 -18.78
C ASP A 269 12.19 -21.95 -17.97
N ARG A 270 12.96 -21.04 -18.60
CA ARG A 270 14.07 -20.31 -17.97
C ARG A 270 13.91 -18.80 -18.07
N ARG A 271 12.81 -18.33 -18.64
CA ARG A 271 12.49 -16.91 -18.74
C ARG A 271 12.23 -16.32 -17.36
N THR A 272 12.65 -15.08 -17.16
CA THR A 272 12.11 -14.26 -16.08
C THR A 272 10.82 -13.63 -16.58
N VAL A 273 9.68 -14.12 -16.07
CA VAL A 273 8.35 -13.75 -16.58
C VAL A 273 7.71 -12.71 -15.68
N TYR A 274 7.01 -11.78 -16.33
CA TYR A 274 6.29 -10.70 -15.73
C TYR A 274 4.92 -10.59 -16.37
N ASP A 275 3.85 -10.56 -15.58
CA ASP A 275 2.52 -10.31 -16.11
C ASP A 275 2.32 -8.80 -16.25
N VAL A 276 2.50 -8.33 -17.48
CA VAL A 276 2.03 -7.01 -17.90
C VAL A 276 0.74 -7.27 -18.67
N ASP A 277 -0.38 -7.29 -17.95
CA ASP A 277 -1.70 -7.40 -18.55
C ASP A 277 -2.07 -6.11 -19.31
N ASP A 278 -3.26 -6.09 -19.90
CA ASP A 278 -3.78 -4.95 -20.65
C ASP A 278 -3.91 -3.65 -19.82
N THR A 279 -3.66 -3.70 -18.50
CA THR A 279 -3.66 -2.53 -17.60
C THR A 279 -2.28 -1.90 -17.41
N GLY A 280 -1.23 -2.50 -17.99
CA GLY A 280 0.08 -1.89 -18.21
C GLY A 280 1.07 -1.93 -17.05
N LEU A 281 2.29 -1.44 -17.31
CA LEU A 281 3.45 -1.47 -16.40
C LEU A 281 3.18 -0.80 -15.05
N ILE A 282 2.25 0.14 -14.95
CA ILE A 282 1.92 0.84 -13.69
C ILE A 282 1.27 -0.11 -12.67
N ASN A 283 0.36 -1.00 -13.08
CA ASN A 283 -0.26 -1.97 -12.17
C ASN A 283 0.74 -3.08 -11.77
N PHE A 284 1.61 -3.47 -12.71
CA PHE A 284 2.74 -4.35 -12.45
C PHE A 284 3.78 -3.74 -11.47
N ILE A 285 4.14 -2.47 -11.66
CA ILE A 285 5.01 -1.75 -10.72
C ILE A 285 4.29 -1.62 -9.38
N GLN A 286 3.01 -1.24 -9.32
CA GLN A 286 2.25 -1.14 -8.05
C GLN A 286 2.23 -2.46 -7.27
N THR A 287 2.07 -3.60 -7.94
CA THR A 287 2.07 -4.93 -7.31
C THR A 287 3.46 -5.34 -6.79
N ARG A 288 4.55 -4.87 -7.41
CA ARG A 288 5.92 -5.05 -6.88
C ARG A 288 6.38 -3.95 -5.91
N THR A 289 6.02 -2.69 -6.10
CA THR A 289 6.29 -1.57 -5.18
C THR A 289 5.38 -1.59 -3.96
N ASN A 290 4.41 -2.49 -3.92
CA ASN A 290 3.89 -2.97 -2.65
C ASN A 290 5.02 -3.48 -1.72
N LEU A 291 6.27 -3.69 -2.16
CA LEU A 291 7.44 -3.89 -1.28
C LEU A 291 7.94 -2.66 -0.50
N TYR A 292 7.41 -1.45 -0.72
CA TYR A 292 7.60 -0.33 0.23
C TYR A 292 6.32 0.05 0.98
N VAL A 293 5.22 -0.70 0.78
CA VAL A 293 3.98 -0.59 1.56
C VAL A 293 3.67 -1.89 2.34
N SER A 294 4.39 -2.99 2.09
CA SER A 294 4.17 -4.31 2.74
C SER A 294 5.16 -4.69 3.84
N GLN A 295 6.12 -3.82 4.20
CA GLN A 295 6.70 -3.84 5.55
C GLN A 295 6.01 -2.81 6.46
N GLN A 296 4.68 -2.79 6.43
CA GLN A 296 3.96 -2.50 7.66
C GLN A 296 4.03 -3.79 8.49
N GLN A 297 5.09 -3.95 9.29
CA GLN A 297 5.14 -5.01 10.31
C GLN A 297 3.84 -4.87 11.11
N TYR A 298 2.94 -5.85 11.02
CA TYR A 298 1.75 -5.84 11.86
C TYR A 298 2.22 -5.94 13.30
N ALA A 299 1.65 -5.14 14.20
CA ALA A 299 2.01 -5.25 15.61
C ALA A 299 1.69 -6.67 16.10
N SER A 300 2.60 -7.25 16.87
CA SER A 300 2.34 -8.47 17.64
C SER A 300 2.27 -8.13 19.13
N GLU A 301 1.96 -9.10 19.98
CA GLU A 301 2.03 -8.91 21.44
C GLU A 301 3.43 -8.55 21.94
N THR A 302 4.46 -8.72 21.11
CA THR A 302 5.88 -8.56 21.51
C THR A 302 6.66 -7.57 20.64
N GLU A 303 6.12 -7.09 19.52
CA GLU A 303 6.80 -6.20 18.59
C GLU A 303 5.90 -5.05 18.11
N HIS A 304 6.44 -3.83 18.10
CA HIS A 304 5.73 -2.65 17.65
C HIS A 304 5.50 -2.66 16.14
N GLY A 305 4.29 -2.27 15.70
CA GLY A 305 3.90 -2.33 14.30
C GLY A 305 2.59 -1.60 14.02
N ILE A 306 2.01 -1.81 12.84
CA ILE A 306 0.76 -1.21 12.41
C ILE A 306 -0.40 -2.16 12.68
N VAL A 307 -1.45 -1.64 13.30
CA VAL A 307 -2.61 -2.42 13.76
C VAL A 307 -3.81 -2.19 12.84
N LYS A 308 -4.57 -3.25 12.52
CA LYS A 308 -5.85 -3.11 11.81
C LYS A 308 -6.92 -2.59 12.76
N ARG A 309 -7.78 -1.67 12.29
CA ARG A 309 -8.88 -1.13 13.10
C ARG A 309 -10.06 -2.11 13.09
N ALA A 310 -10.58 -2.45 14.27
CA ALA A 310 -11.76 -3.30 14.41
C ALA A 310 -13.00 -2.64 13.77
N THR A 311 -13.92 -3.44 13.21
CA THR A 311 -15.26 -2.97 12.82
C THR A 311 -16.17 -2.82 14.03
N GLN A 312 -17.25 -2.03 13.92
CA GLN A 312 -18.20 -1.85 15.04
C GLN A 312 -18.81 -3.18 15.51
N THR A 313 -19.13 -4.08 14.58
CA THR A 313 -19.66 -5.41 14.88
C THR A 313 -18.65 -6.26 15.65
N GLN A 314 -17.40 -6.33 15.20
CA GLN A 314 -16.33 -7.07 15.88
C GLN A 314 -16.08 -6.58 17.30
N VAL A 315 -16.17 -5.26 17.53
CA VAL A 315 -16.06 -4.67 18.88
C VAL A 315 -17.21 -5.13 19.78
N LEU A 316 -18.45 -5.13 19.28
CA LEU A 316 -19.63 -5.51 20.06
C LEU A 316 -19.67 -7.03 20.34
N GLU A 317 -19.21 -7.85 19.40
CA GLU A 317 -19.18 -9.32 19.50
C GLU A 317 -17.96 -9.86 20.27
N ARG A 318 -16.99 -9.00 20.61
CA ARG A 318 -15.71 -9.37 21.26
C ARG A 318 -14.96 -10.45 20.48
N ALA A 319 -15.05 -10.39 19.15
CA ALA A 319 -14.68 -11.48 18.25
C ALA A 319 -13.18 -11.60 17.95
N ASP A 320 -12.37 -10.64 18.39
CA ASP A 320 -10.97 -10.51 17.98
C ASP A 320 -10.10 -9.79 19.03
N ASN A 321 -8.85 -10.23 19.15
CA ASN A 321 -7.79 -9.71 20.02
C ASN A 321 -6.58 -9.14 19.22
N GLU A 322 -6.63 -9.16 17.89
CA GLU A 322 -5.55 -8.72 17.00
C GLU A 322 -5.79 -7.30 16.40
N THR A 323 -6.99 -6.74 16.58
CA THR A 323 -7.37 -5.43 16.03
C THR A 323 -7.50 -4.34 17.10
N TYR A 324 -7.19 -3.09 16.75
CA TYR A 324 -7.29 -1.95 17.67
C TYR A 324 -8.66 -1.26 17.58
N VAL A 325 -9.08 -0.67 18.69
CA VAL A 325 -10.32 0.08 18.82
C VAL A 325 -10.01 1.57 18.97
N SER A 326 -10.65 2.44 18.18
CA SER A 326 -10.49 3.89 18.36
C SER A 326 -11.22 4.37 19.63
N PRO A 327 -10.83 5.51 20.24
CA PRO A 327 -11.53 6.07 21.40
C PRO A 327 -13.05 6.23 21.19
N LYS A 328 -13.48 6.58 19.96
CA LYS A 328 -14.91 6.68 19.61
C LYS A 328 -15.62 5.32 19.63
N GLN A 329 -14.97 4.26 19.16
CA GLN A 329 -15.55 2.91 19.15
C GLN A 329 -15.54 2.28 20.55
N LEU A 330 -14.50 2.57 21.34
CA LEU A 330 -14.43 2.17 22.75
C LEU A 330 -15.58 2.83 23.52
N TRP A 331 -15.79 4.13 23.34
CA TRP A 331 -16.92 4.83 23.95
C TRP A 331 -18.28 4.27 23.52
N ALA A 332 -18.47 3.99 22.23
CA ALA A 332 -19.70 3.36 21.75
C ALA A 332 -19.95 1.94 22.33
N ALA A 333 -18.90 1.18 22.60
CA ALA A 333 -19.00 -0.13 23.24
C ALA A 333 -19.27 -0.02 24.76
N LEU A 334 -18.68 0.98 25.43
CA LEU A 334 -18.94 1.28 26.83
C LEU A 334 -20.39 1.74 27.05
N ASP A 335 -20.95 2.56 26.15
CA ASP A 335 -22.37 2.95 26.15
C ASP A 335 -23.31 1.74 26.04
N HIS A 336 -22.85 0.63 25.45
CA HIS A 336 -23.63 -0.60 25.37
C HIS A 336 -23.58 -1.44 26.65
N LEU A 337 -22.48 -1.36 27.41
CA LEU A 337 -22.32 -2.07 28.69
C LEU A 337 -23.13 -1.44 29.82
N ILE A 338 -23.21 -0.11 29.83
CA ILE A 338 -24.04 0.65 30.77
C ILE A 338 -24.85 1.66 29.96
N PRO A 339 -26.09 1.33 29.58
CA PRO A 339 -26.94 2.26 28.86
C PRO A 339 -27.11 3.57 29.62
N LEU A 340 -27.21 4.67 28.87
CA LEU A 340 -27.63 5.97 29.40
C LEU A 340 -28.94 5.80 30.19
N ASN A 341 -29.01 6.43 31.36
CA ASN A 341 -30.13 6.40 32.33
C ASN A 341 -30.23 5.15 33.23
N VAL A 342 -29.17 4.34 33.33
CA VAL A 342 -29.07 3.32 34.41
C VAL A 342 -28.69 4.00 35.73
N GLY A 343 -29.46 3.74 36.79
CA GLY A 343 -29.14 4.15 38.16
C GLY A 343 -28.33 3.09 38.90
N VAL A 344 -27.29 3.49 39.63
CA VAL A 344 -26.44 2.62 40.45
C VAL A 344 -26.35 3.15 41.88
N SER A 345 -26.10 2.26 42.84
CA SER A 345 -25.81 2.69 44.22
C SER A 345 -24.37 3.21 44.31
N TRP A 346 -24.20 4.40 44.87
CA TRP A 346 -22.91 5.03 45.13
C TRP A 346 -22.65 5.10 46.64
N HIS A 347 -21.45 4.73 47.07
CA HIS A 347 -21.08 4.71 48.49
C HIS A 347 -20.18 5.89 48.91
N GLY A 348 -19.62 6.61 47.95
CA GLY A 348 -18.76 7.77 48.20
C GLY A 348 -19.55 9.02 48.55
N THR A 349 -18.85 10.14 48.71
CA THR A 349 -19.53 11.43 48.96
C THR A 349 -20.17 11.96 47.68
N ILE A 350 -21.05 12.98 47.83
CA ILE A 350 -21.66 13.67 46.68
C ILE A 350 -20.59 14.41 45.86
N ASP A 351 -19.56 14.95 46.52
CA ASP A 351 -18.48 15.71 45.87
C ASP A 351 -17.53 14.78 45.05
N ASP A 352 -17.52 13.48 45.35
CA ASP A 352 -16.68 12.47 44.67
C ASP A 352 -17.43 11.70 43.57
N ILE A 353 -18.62 12.14 43.17
CA ILE A 353 -19.35 11.50 42.07
C ILE A 353 -18.49 11.61 40.79
N PRO A 354 -18.16 10.48 40.12
CA PRO A 354 -17.29 10.52 38.95
C PRO A 354 -17.85 11.33 37.78
N ASP A 355 -16.95 11.93 36.99
CA ASP A 355 -17.30 12.60 35.75
C ASP A 355 -18.16 11.71 34.84
N GLY A 356 -19.23 12.27 34.29
CA GLY A 356 -20.21 11.54 33.48
C GLY A 356 -21.36 10.90 34.27
N TRP A 357 -21.33 10.96 35.61
CA TRP A 357 -22.43 10.54 36.49
C TRP A 357 -23.06 11.74 37.19
N ALA A 358 -24.31 11.58 37.61
CA ALA A 358 -25.05 12.61 38.35
C ALA A 358 -26.01 11.95 39.33
N LEU A 359 -26.42 12.70 40.36
CA LEU A 359 -27.41 12.23 41.33
C LEU A 359 -28.75 11.99 40.64
N CYS A 360 -29.44 10.92 41.04
CA CYS A 360 -30.84 10.68 40.66
C CYS A 360 -31.76 11.60 41.48
N ASP A 361 -31.77 12.89 41.15
CA ASP A 361 -32.46 13.96 41.88
C ASP A 361 -33.70 14.52 41.18
N GLY A 362 -34.01 14.02 39.98
CA GLY A 362 -35.11 14.52 39.15
C GLY A 362 -34.70 15.49 38.05
N GLN A 363 -33.42 15.91 38.00
CA GLN A 363 -32.93 16.84 36.99
C GLN A 363 -32.55 16.13 35.69
N ASP A 364 -32.57 16.86 34.58
CA ASP A 364 -32.20 16.40 33.23
C ASP A 364 -32.89 15.09 32.78
N GLY A 365 -34.12 14.86 33.24
CA GLY A 365 -34.89 13.66 32.93
C GLY A 365 -34.53 12.40 33.73
N ARG A 366 -33.59 12.49 34.69
CA ARG A 366 -33.28 11.40 35.63
C ARG A 366 -34.44 11.21 36.62
N PRO A 367 -34.71 9.99 37.12
CA PRO A 367 -35.67 9.79 38.20
C PRO A 367 -35.16 10.44 39.50
N ASN A 368 -36.08 10.92 40.35
CA ASN A 368 -35.73 11.32 41.71
C ASN A 368 -35.82 10.11 42.66
N LEU A 369 -34.66 9.66 43.15
CA LEU A 369 -34.48 8.52 44.05
C LEU A 369 -33.97 8.94 45.45
N ILE A 370 -33.92 10.24 45.74
CA ILE A 370 -33.50 10.74 47.05
C ILE A 370 -34.50 10.26 48.11
N ASN A 371 -34.00 9.64 49.19
CA ASN A 371 -34.78 9.06 50.29
C ASN A 371 -35.83 8.03 49.87
N ARG A 372 -35.56 7.25 48.81
CA ARG A 372 -36.50 6.26 48.28
C ARG A 372 -35.90 4.87 48.24
N VAL A 373 -36.75 3.86 48.43
CA VAL A 373 -36.41 2.45 48.19
C VAL A 373 -36.96 2.06 46.82
N ILE A 374 -36.13 1.41 46.01
CA ILE A 374 -36.50 0.95 44.68
C ILE A 374 -37.29 -0.37 44.79
N ILE A 375 -38.45 -0.44 44.14
CA ILE A 375 -39.24 -1.66 43.98
C ILE A 375 -39.30 -1.97 42.48
N CYS A 376 -39.21 -3.25 42.11
CA CYS A 376 -39.31 -3.66 40.71
C CYS A 376 -40.69 -3.31 40.13
N ALA A 377 -40.70 -2.70 38.95
CA ALA A 377 -41.92 -2.52 38.17
C ALA A 377 -42.46 -3.88 37.67
N GLY A 378 -43.77 -4.00 37.54
CA GLY A 378 -44.47 -5.21 37.14
C GLY A 378 -45.60 -5.57 38.10
N GLY A 379 -46.69 -6.15 37.56
CA GLY A 379 -47.90 -6.42 38.35
C GLY A 379 -48.67 -5.14 38.67
N GLU A 380 -48.66 -4.73 39.94
CA GLU A 380 -49.41 -3.56 40.45
C GLU A 380 -48.71 -2.21 40.23
N TYR A 381 -47.40 -2.21 39.93
CA TYR A 381 -46.59 -0.98 39.83
C TYR A 381 -46.06 -0.75 38.42
N SER A 382 -46.31 0.44 37.88
CA SER A 382 -45.73 0.94 36.64
C SER A 382 -44.38 1.64 36.90
N PRO A 383 -43.48 1.72 35.90
CA PRO A 383 -42.25 2.50 36.03
C PRO A 383 -42.53 3.96 36.40
N GLY A 384 -41.92 4.43 37.48
CA GLY A 384 -42.08 5.80 37.97
C GLY A 384 -43.19 5.98 39.03
N ASP A 385 -43.98 4.95 39.32
CA ASP A 385 -44.93 4.99 40.43
C ASP A 385 -44.21 5.26 41.76
N THR A 386 -44.80 6.14 42.56
CA THR A 386 -44.29 6.48 43.90
C THR A 386 -45.34 6.18 44.94
N GLY A 387 -44.92 5.67 46.09
CA GLY A 387 -45.80 5.38 47.22
C GLY A 387 -44.99 5.17 48.49
N GLY A 388 -45.61 4.53 49.49
CA GLY A 388 -45.00 4.36 50.80
C GLY A 388 -45.18 5.58 51.70
N ASN A 389 -44.75 5.45 52.94
CA ASN A 389 -44.82 6.50 53.96
C ASN A 389 -43.56 6.37 54.83
N ASP A 390 -42.78 7.45 54.94
CA ASP A 390 -41.55 7.53 55.75
C ASP A 390 -41.85 7.36 57.26
N THR A 391 -43.11 7.52 57.64
CA THR A 391 -43.65 7.09 58.92
C THR A 391 -44.49 5.84 58.71
N PRO A 392 -43.99 4.62 58.99
CA PRO A 392 -44.85 3.46 58.98
C PRO A 392 -45.91 3.63 60.06
N ASN A 393 -47.12 4.03 59.68
CA ASN A 393 -48.32 3.96 60.52
C ASN A 393 -48.84 2.50 60.59
N THR A 394 -47.92 1.54 60.63
CA THR A 394 -48.20 0.20 61.07
C THR A 394 -47.48 0.03 62.40
N GLY A 395 -48.25 0.03 63.50
CA GLY A 395 -47.72 -0.51 64.75
C GLY A 395 -47.07 -1.87 64.48
N SER A 396 -45.98 -2.17 65.17
CA SER A 396 -44.99 -3.25 64.96
C SER A 396 -45.50 -4.68 64.70
N ALA A 397 -46.80 -4.92 64.55
CA ALA A 397 -47.40 -6.23 64.37
C ALA A 397 -48.28 -6.40 63.11
N GLY A 398 -48.42 -5.38 62.26
CA GLY A 398 -49.32 -5.46 61.10
C GLY A 398 -50.78 -5.76 61.49
N SER A 399 -51.69 -5.83 60.51
CA SER A 399 -53.06 -6.29 60.77
C SER A 399 -53.06 -7.82 60.93
N HIS A 400 -53.29 -8.32 62.14
CA HIS A 400 -53.47 -9.75 62.39
C HIS A 400 -54.56 -9.98 63.45
N SER A 401 -55.11 -11.21 63.49
CA SER A 401 -56.18 -11.60 64.41
C SER A 401 -55.77 -12.81 65.26
N HIS A 402 -56.36 -12.93 66.45
CA HIS A 402 -56.23 -14.11 67.32
C HIS A 402 -57.61 -14.75 67.50
N THR A 403 -57.63 -16.09 67.50
CA THR A 403 -58.81 -16.88 67.90
C THR A 403 -58.56 -17.50 69.28
N ALA A 404 -59.56 -17.47 70.15
CA ALA A 404 -59.54 -18.11 71.47
C ALA A 404 -60.77 -19.01 71.63
N SER A 405 -60.62 -20.12 72.34
CA SER A 405 -61.70 -21.07 72.65
C SER A 405 -61.66 -21.47 74.13
N THR A 406 -62.84 -21.76 74.70
CA THR A 406 -63.01 -22.25 76.07
C THR A 406 -63.70 -23.61 76.06
N GLY A 407 -63.34 -24.52 76.96
CA GLY A 407 -64.07 -25.78 77.17
C GLY A 407 -65.38 -25.60 77.94
N SER A 408 -66.31 -26.56 77.85
CA SER A 408 -67.59 -26.52 78.60
C SER A 408 -67.41 -26.97 80.05
N ALA A 409 -67.68 -26.08 81.00
CA ALA A 409 -67.77 -26.36 82.45
C ALA A 409 -68.86 -25.48 83.09
N GLY A 410 -69.28 -25.77 84.33
CA GLY A 410 -70.24 -24.96 85.09
C GLY A 410 -71.55 -25.64 85.50
N SER A 411 -71.76 -26.91 85.13
CA SER A 411 -72.92 -27.69 85.59
C SER A 411 -72.80 -27.99 87.08
N HIS A 412 -73.80 -27.61 87.86
CA HIS A 412 -73.94 -27.93 89.28
C HIS A 412 -75.43 -28.08 89.63
N SER A 413 -75.73 -28.63 90.81
CA SER A 413 -77.10 -28.87 91.27
C SER A 413 -77.40 -28.09 92.54
N HIS A 414 -78.64 -27.62 92.66
CA HIS A 414 -79.17 -27.07 93.91
C HIS A 414 -80.09 -28.09 94.58
N SER A 415 -80.27 -27.98 95.91
CA SER A 415 -81.24 -28.76 96.66
C SER A 415 -82.15 -27.83 97.46
N GLY A 416 -83.42 -28.22 97.62
CA GLY A 416 -84.41 -27.52 98.43
C GLY A 416 -85.38 -28.53 99.04
N LYS A 417 -85.98 -28.18 100.18
CA LYS A 417 -87.03 -28.96 100.84
C LYS A 417 -88.24 -28.04 101.07
N ALA A 418 -89.43 -28.57 100.87
CA ALA A 418 -90.66 -27.88 101.28
C ALA A 418 -90.90 -28.08 102.77
N ASP A 419 -91.49 -27.08 103.43
CA ASP A 419 -91.81 -27.11 104.85
C ASP A 419 -93.01 -28.03 105.14
N SER A 420 -93.08 -28.64 106.33
CA SER A 420 -94.18 -29.53 106.70
C SER A 420 -95.40 -28.72 107.18
N SER A 421 -96.46 -28.60 106.38
CA SER A 421 -97.72 -28.00 106.83
C SER A 421 -98.90 -28.61 106.07
N GLY A 422 -99.84 -29.24 106.79
CA GLY A 422 -101.05 -29.81 106.17
C GLY A 422 -101.83 -30.89 106.95
N SER A 423 -101.65 -31.00 108.27
CA SER A 423 -102.34 -32.04 109.05
C SER A 423 -103.81 -31.68 109.31
N HIS A 424 -104.74 -32.54 108.87
CA HIS A 424 -106.17 -32.49 109.18
C HIS A 424 -106.71 -33.92 109.36
N SER A 425 -107.85 -34.11 110.05
CA SER A 425 -108.38 -35.43 110.43
C SER A 425 -109.72 -35.78 109.75
N HIS A 426 -109.96 -37.07 109.49
CA HIS A 426 -111.25 -37.62 109.05
C HIS A 426 -111.68 -38.80 109.93
N THR A 427 -112.99 -39.02 110.12
CA THR A 427 -113.59 -40.01 111.03
C THR A 427 -114.00 -41.34 110.39
N ALA A 428 -113.32 -41.77 109.31
CA ALA A 428 -113.59 -43.07 108.67
C ALA A 428 -112.30 -43.70 108.12
N THR A 429 -112.13 -45.01 108.32
CA THR A 429 -111.02 -45.81 107.78
C THR A 429 -111.25 -46.15 106.31
N THR A 430 -110.35 -45.65 105.45
CA THR A 430 -110.07 -46.15 104.10
C THR A 430 -108.55 -46.21 103.89
N ALA A 431 -108.10 -46.97 102.88
CA ALA A 431 -106.69 -47.20 102.57
C ALA A 431 -105.88 -45.90 102.36
N SER A 432 -104.54 -45.99 102.47
CA SER A 432 -103.59 -44.89 102.23
C SER A 432 -103.85 -44.18 100.90
N ALA A 433 -104.58 -43.07 100.95
CA ALA A 433 -104.84 -42.18 99.83
C ALA A 433 -104.54 -40.74 100.29
N GLY A 434 -103.75 -40.00 99.52
CA GLY A 434 -103.33 -38.63 99.88
C GLY A 434 -101.95 -38.22 99.37
N SER A 435 -101.18 -39.16 98.80
CA SER A 435 -99.92 -38.82 98.11
C SER A 435 -100.25 -37.99 96.87
N HIS A 436 -99.90 -36.71 96.92
CA HIS A 436 -99.92 -35.82 95.78
C HIS A 436 -98.58 -35.09 95.72
N SER A 437 -98.16 -34.74 94.51
CA SER A 437 -96.92 -34.02 94.26
C SER A 437 -97.23 -32.61 93.80
N HIS A 438 -96.47 -31.64 94.31
CA HIS A 438 -96.36 -30.34 93.67
C HIS A 438 -95.15 -30.33 92.76
N SER A 439 -95.29 -29.80 91.55
CA SER A 439 -94.13 -29.44 90.75
C SER A 439 -93.59 -28.09 91.23
N ALA A 440 -92.28 -28.01 91.42
CA ALA A 440 -91.57 -26.77 91.60
C ALA A 440 -90.46 -26.72 90.55
N SER A 441 -90.29 -25.57 89.91
CA SER A 441 -89.20 -25.29 88.99
C SER A 441 -88.54 -23.98 89.39
N THR A 442 -87.24 -23.87 89.13
CA THR A 442 -86.52 -22.60 89.21
C THR A 442 -86.63 -21.86 87.88
N GLY A 443 -86.66 -20.53 87.90
CA GLY A 443 -86.51 -19.73 86.69
C GLY A 443 -85.12 -19.90 86.06
N SER A 444 -84.97 -19.48 84.80
CA SER A 444 -83.66 -19.42 84.14
C SER A 444 -82.79 -18.34 84.79
N ALA A 445 -81.60 -18.72 85.26
CA ALA A 445 -80.60 -17.84 85.84
C ALA A 445 -79.19 -18.41 85.54
N GLY A 446 -78.13 -17.62 85.77
CA GLY A 446 -76.74 -18.07 85.59
C GLY A 446 -76.04 -17.56 84.33
N SER A 447 -76.67 -16.66 83.57
CA SER A 447 -75.94 -15.91 82.53
C SER A 447 -74.88 -15.02 83.17
N HIS A 448 -73.62 -15.28 82.85
CA HIS A 448 -72.48 -14.48 83.26
C HIS A 448 -71.43 -14.49 82.14
N SER A 449 -70.56 -13.49 82.16
CA SER A 449 -69.41 -13.40 81.25
C SER A 449 -68.11 -13.48 82.04
N HIS A 450 -67.06 -13.99 81.39
CA HIS A 450 -65.69 -13.91 81.88
C HIS A 450 -64.89 -12.95 81.00
N THR A 451 -63.98 -12.21 81.58
CA THR A 451 -62.95 -11.47 80.84
C THR A 451 -61.75 -12.40 80.63
N ILE A 452 -61.36 -12.62 79.37
CA ILE A 452 -60.11 -13.32 79.03
C ILE A 452 -59.06 -12.26 78.73
N THR A 453 -57.98 -12.24 79.52
CA THR A 453 -56.78 -11.44 79.22
C THR A 453 -55.80 -12.33 78.48
N VAL A 454 -55.60 -12.08 77.18
CA VAL A 454 -54.49 -12.67 76.43
C VAL A 454 -53.30 -11.72 76.56
N ALA A 455 -52.27 -12.14 77.30
CA ALA A 455 -51.06 -11.33 77.45
C ALA A 455 -50.29 -11.28 76.13
N ASN A 456 -49.69 -10.12 75.83
CA ASN A 456 -48.71 -10.02 74.75
C ASN A 456 -47.54 -10.98 75.04
N HIS A 457 -47.17 -11.80 74.05
CA HIS A 457 -45.95 -12.58 74.11
C HIS A 457 -44.91 -11.98 73.16
N THR A 458 -43.64 -12.03 73.53
CA THR A 458 -42.52 -11.67 72.66
C THR A 458 -41.69 -12.92 72.39
N LEU A 459 -41.41 -13.18 71.12
CA LEU A 459 -40.41 -14.15 70.68
C LEU A 459 -39.07 -13.42 70.50
N SER A 460 -38.03 -13.87 71.19
CA SER A 460 -36.67 -13.36 70.99
C SER A 460 -35.98 -14.16 69.90
N THR A 461 -35.48 -13.49 68.87
CA THR A 461 -34.65 -14.09 67.79
C THR A 461 -33.19 -14.35 68.21
N SER A 462 -32.87 -14.27 69.51
CA SER A 462 -31.50 -14.43 70.02
C SER A 462 -30.96 -15.87 70.03
N ARG A 463 -31.64 -16.84 69.38
CA ARG A 463 -31.14 -18.22 69.21
C ARG A 463 -31.35 -18.76 67.80
N ILE A 464 -30.86 -18.07 66.78
CA ILE A 464 -30.56 -18.74 65.50
C ILE A 464 -29.32 -19.62 65.74
N PRO A 465 -29.37 -20.95 65.53
CA PRO A 465 -28.17 -21.78 65.66
C PRO A 465 -27.12 -21.36 64.63
N SER A 466 -25.85 -21.31 65.06
CA SER A 466 -24.71 -21.28 64.14
C SER A 466 -24.82 -22.44 63.16
N HIS A 467 -24.76 -22.15 61.86
CA HIS A 467 -24.58 -23.17 60.82
C HIS A 467 -23.35 -22.82 59.97
N GLY A 468 -22.64 -23.84 59.53
CA GLY A 468 -21.49 -23.71 58.63
C GLY A 468 -21.77 -24.42 57.30
N HIS A 469 -21.02 -24.06 56.28
CA HIS A 469 -21.05 -24.72 54.97
C HIS A 469 -19.82 -25.63 54.82
N ASN A 470 -20.01 -26.83 54.24
CA ASN A 470 -18.91 -27.66 53.78
C ASN A 470 -18.52 -27.24 52.36
N ILE A 471 -17.26 -26.84 52.18
CA ILE A 471 -16.66 -26.67 50.84
C ILE A 471 -15.90 -27.96 50.53
N ASN A 472 -16.44 -28.78 49.63
CA ASN A 472 -15.69 -29.91 49.09
C ASN A 472 -14.75 -29.41 47.99
N SER A 473 -13.45 -29.45 48.24
CA SER A 473 -12.43 -29.33 47.22
C SER A 473 -12.50 -30.52 46.27
N VAL A 474 -12.84 -30.28 45.01
CA VAL A 474 -12.62 -31.25 43.92
C VAL A 474 -11.11 -31.34 43.72
N GLN A 475 -10.52 -32.43 44.19
CA GLN A 475 -9.13 -32.75 43.89
C GLN A 475 -9.08 -33.41 42.52
N LEU A 476 -8.33 -32.78 41.62
CA LEU A 476 -8.03 -33.22 40.25
C LEU A 476 -7.53 -34.68 40.21
N MET A 477 -8.13 -35.47 39.32
CA MET A 477 -7.43 -36.44 38.48
C MET A 477 -7.87 -36.27 37.04
#